data_AF-A0A6H1K9W8-F1
#
_entry.id   AF-A0A6H1K9W8-F1
#
_cell.length_a   1.000
_cell.length_b   1.000
_cell.length_c   1.000
_cell.angle_alpha   90.00
_cell.angle_beta   90.00
_cell.angle_gamma   90.00
#
_symmetry.space_group_name_H-M   'P 1'
#
loop_
_entity.id
_entity.type
_entity.pdbx_description
1 polymer ?
#
loop_
_entity_poly.entity_id
_entity_poly.type
_entity_poly.pdbx_seq_one_letter_code
_entity_poly.pdbx_strand_id
1 'polypeptide(L)'
;MARLPIRLYRAGLGALFGKRLLLLHHTGRRTGIRRQVVLEVIAYERDGERLSWTVAAGFGPSSAWYQNLRHSPRTVVQSGNRRYTTTARFLSPEDGGALMARYAPAHPRLARRLCSFMGFDVDGSEAAYRRAGHRIPFVRLETSPGRPRG
;
A
#
# COMPACT_ATOMS: atom_id res chain seq x y z
N MET A 1 12.02 8.95 -10.26
CA MET A 1 10.72 8.37 -9.88
C MET A 1 9.67 8.75 -10.91
N ALA A 2 8.99 7.78 -11.52
CA ALA A 2 8.09 7.98 -12.65
C ALA A 2 6.90 8.90 -12.29
N ARG A 3 6.80 10.06 -12.96
CA ARG A 3 5.65 10.99 -12.81
C ARG A 3 4.44 10.57 -13.65
N LEU A 4 4.64 9.65 -14.61
CA LEU A 4 3.60 9.22 -15.54
C LEU A 4 2.38 8.60 -14.85
N PRO A 5 2.51 7.64 -13.90
CA PRO A 5 1.35 7.12 -13.18
C PRO A 5 0.56 8.21 -12.44
N ILE A 6 1.25 9.15 -11.80
CA ILE A 6 0.60 10.28 -11.11
C ILE A 6 -0.19 11.15 -12.11
N ARG A 7 0.38 11.42 -13.29
CA ARG A 7 -0.31 12.18 -14.34
C ARG A 7 -1.56 11.44 -14.85
N LEU A 8 -1.49 10.13 -15.02
CA LEU A 8 -2.64 9.31 -15.44
C LEU A 8 -3.77 9.33 -14.39
N TYR A 9 -3.45 9.21 -13.10
CA TYR A 9 -4.45 9.37 -12.04
C TYR A 9 -5.08 10.78 -12.05
N ARG A 10 -4.29 11.82 -12.29
CA ARG A 10 -4.78 13.20 -12.37
C ARG A 10 -5.66 13.46 -13.59
N ALA A 11 -5.39 12.76 -14.70
CA ALA A 11 -6.19 12.83 -15.93
C ALA A 11 -7.49 11.99 -15.89
N GLY A 12 -7.84 11.38 -14.75
CA GLY A 12 -9.02 10.51 -14.65
C GLY A 12 -8.85 9.13 -15.30
N LEU A 13 -7.60 8.75 -15.62
CA LEU A 13 -7.26 7.44 -16.18
C LEU A 13 -6.83 6.45 -15.09
N GLY A 14 -7.21 6.70 -13.84
CA GLY A 14 -6.86 5.83 -12.71
C GLY A 14 -7.47 4.43 -12.82
N ALA A 15 -8.60 4.29 -13.53
CA ALA A 15 -9.24 3.00 -13.80
C ALA A 15 -8.32 2.01 -14.55
N LEU A 16 -7.36 2.50 -15.35
CA LEU A 16 -6.39 1.65 -16.07
C LEU A 16 -5.51 0.81 -15.13
N PHE A 17 -5.38 1.23 -13.87
CA PHE A 17 -4.57 0.52 -12.88
C PHE A 17 -5.37 -0.50 -12.05
N GLY A 18 -6.67 -0.63 -12.29
CA GLY A 18 -7.56 -1.53 -11.57
C GLY A 18 -7.47 -1.36 -10.04
N LYS A 19 -7.32 -2.48 -9.33
CA LYS A 19 -7.13 -2.52 -7.86
C LYS A 19 -5.66 -2.66 -7.46
N ARG A 20 -4.74 -2.61 -8.42
CA ARG A 20 -3.34 -3.01 -8.21
C ARG A 20 -2.43 -1.85 -7.86
N LEU A 21 -2.74 -0.65 -8.33
CA LEU A 21 -2.07 0.56 -7.87
C LEU A 21 -3.05 1.45 -7.12
N LEU A 22 -2.51 2.24 -6.20
CA LEU A 22 -3.21 3.32 -5.55
C LEU A 22 -2.33 4.57 -5.53
N LEU A 23 -2.95 5.74 -5.66
CA LEU A 23 -2.28 7.01 -5.45
C LEU A 23 -2.49 7.44 -4.00
N LEU A 24 -1.41 7.43 -3.22
CA LEU A 24 -1.38 7.90 -1.85
C LEU A 24 -1.06 9.40 -1.82
N HIS A 25 -1.89 10.16 -1.12
CA HIS A 25 -1.53 11.51 -0.70
C HIS A 25 -0.77 11.43 0.64
N HIS A 26 0.18 12.32 0.87
CA HIS A 26 0.82 12.45 2.18
C HIS A 26 1.34 13.85 2.42
N THR A 27 1.41 14.27 3.67
CA THR A 27 1.89 15.60 4.07
C THR A 27 3.30 15.49 4.61
N GLY A 28 4.23 16.29 4.09
CA GLY A 28 5.61 16.27 4.58
C GLY A 28 5.71 16.70 6.03
N ARG A 29 6.09 15.80 6.95
CA ARG A 29 6.11 16.05 8.40
C ARG A 29 6.94 17.25 8.84
N ARG A 30 7.99 17.61 8.08
CA ARG A 30 8.84 18.79 8.33
C ARG A 30 8.39 20.04 7.60
N THR A 31 7.66 19.90 6.50
CA THR A 31 7.40 21.00 5.56
C THR A 31 5.94 21.41 5.46
N GLY A 32 5.00 20.59 5.93
CA GLY A 32 3.56 20.80 5.70
C GLY A 32 3.10 20.62 4.24
N ILE A 33 4.02 20.54 3.26
CA ILE A 33 3.69 20.40 1.84
C ILE A 33 3.03 19.05 1.53
N ARG A 34 1.88 19.09 0.84
CA ARG A 34 1.17 17.93 0.30
C ARG A 34 1.92 17.34 -0.90
N ARG A 35 2.10 16.03 -0.88
CA ARG A 35 2.80 15.24 -1.90
C ARG A 35 1.98 14.01 -2.25
N GLN A 36 2.38 13.34 -3.33
CA GLN A 36 1.71 12.16 -3.85
C GLN A 36 2.73 11.09 -4.26
N VAL A 37 2.37 9.83 -4.06
CA VAL A 37 3.15 8.67 -4.51
C VAL A 37 2.19 7.58 -4.99
N VAL A 38 2.56 6.85 -6.04
CA VAL A 38 1.83 5.66 -6.49
C VAL A 38 2.47 4.44 -5.87
N LEU A 39 1.65 3.58 -5.26
CA LEU A 39 2.07 2.37 -4.54
C LEU A 39 1.37 1.15 -5.12
N GLU A 40 2.05 0.01 -5.09
CA GLU A 40 1.47 -1.30 -5.42
C GLU A 40 0.68 -1.83 -4.22
N VAL A 41 -0.55 -2.28 -4.49
CA VAL A 41 -1.47 -2.91 -3.54
C VAL A 41 -1.14 -4.40 -3.46
N ILE A 42 -0.86 -4.87 -2.25
CA ILE A 42 -0.59 -6.27 -1.92
C ILE A 42 -1.88 -6.99 -1.53
N ALA A 43 -2.78 -6.31 -0.83
CA ALA A 43 -4.10 -6.83 -0.53
C ALA A 43 -5.16 -5.73 -0.61
N TYR A 44 -6.33 -6.12 -1.10
CA TYR A 44 -7.54 -5.31 -1.09
C TYR A 44 -8.65 -6.10 -0.41
N GLU A 45 -9.23 -5.55 0.64
CA GLU A 45 -10.28 -6.19 1.42
C GLU A 45 -11.52 -5.30 1.45
N ARG A 46 -12.71 -5.93 1.46
CA ARG A 46 -13.99 -5.26 1.64
C ARG A 46 -14.78 -5.99 2.72
N ASP A 47 -15.13 -5.28 3.78
CA ASP A 47 -16.00 -5.74 4.86
C ASP A 47 -17.22 -4.79 4.94
N GLY A 48 -18.32 -5.21 4.32
CA GLY A 48 -19.48 -4.35 4.07
C GLY A 48 -19.09 -3.08 3.30
N GLU A 49 -19.22 -1.92 3.95
CA GLU A 49 -18.85 -0.62 3.40
C GLU A 49 -17.42 -0.18 3.76
N ARG A 50 -16.71 -0.93 4.61
CA ARG A 50 -15.31 -0.68 4.92
C ARG A 50 -14.41 -1.27 3.85
N LEU A 51 -13.51 -0.45 3.30
CA LEU A 51 -12.49 -0.86 2.35
C LEU A 51 -11.11 -0.73 2.98
N SER A 52 -10.23 -1.68 2.67
CA SER A 52 -8.83 -1.61 3.06
C SER A 52 -7.91 -1.86 1.87
N TRP A 53 -6.76 -1.19 1.86
CA TRP A 53 -5.66 -1.46 0.93
C TRP A 53 -4.38 -1.65 1.72
N THR A 54 -3.70 -2.77 1.54
CA THR A 54 -2.39 -3.00 2.14
C THR A 54 -1.29 -2.80 1.11
N VAL A 55 -0.31 -1.96 1.42
CA VAL A 55 0.83 -1.63 0.55
C VAL A 55 2.15 -1.97 1.22
N ALA A 56 3.16 -2.31 0.42
CA ALA A 56 4.53 -2.50 0.88
C ALA A 56 5.36 -1.22 0.72
N ALA A 57 6.14 -0.87 1.73
CA ALA A 57 7.22 0.11 1.58
C ALA A 57 8.46 -0.56 1.00
N GLY A 58 8.45 -0.75 -0.33
CA GLY A 58 9.52 -1.42 -1.08
C GLY A 58 10.91 -0.79 -0.92
N PHE A 59 10.99 0.52 -0.69
CA PHE A 59 12.25 1.23 -0.39
C PHE A 59 12.53 1.34 1.13
N GLY A 60 11.84 0.52 1.92
CA GLY A 60 11.99 0.47 3.36
C GLY A 60 11.26 1.59 4.13
N PRO A 61 11.35 1.53 5.46
CA PRO A 61 10.63 2.44 6.35
C PRO A 61 11.20 3.86 6.33
N SER A 62 12.40 4.09 5.76
CA SER A 62 12.99 5.42 5.61
C SER A 62 12.31 6.27 4.52
N SER A 63 11.50 5.65 3.66
CA SER A 63 10.79 6.35 2.60
C SER A 63 9.93 7.50 3.14
N ALA A 64 9.97 8.65 2.46
CA ALA A 64 9.35 9.87 2.96
C ALA A 64 7.86 9.72 3.23
N TRP A 65 7.12 9.05 2.34
CA TRP A 65 5.68 8.82 2.52
C TRP A 65 5.38 7.96 3.76
N TYR A 66 6.18 6.92 4.03
CA TYR A 66 5.99 6.03 5.17
C TYR A 66 6.21 6.78 6.49
N GLN A 67 7.31 7.54 6.57
CA GLN A 67 7.61 8.40 7.72
C GLN A 67 6.56 9.50 7.91
N ASN A 68 6.02 10.05 6.82
CA ASN A 68 4.95 11.04 6.89
C ASN A 68 3.63 10.45 7.39
N LEU A 69 3.28 9.22 7.01
CA LEU A 69 2.11 8.52 7.54
C LEU A 69 2.29 8.12 9.00
N ARG A 70 3.50 7.79 9.45
CA ARG A 70 3.77 7.54 10.88
C ARG A 70 3.50 8.78 11.72
N HIS A 71 3.82 9.96 11.18
CA HIS A 71 3.54 11.24 11.84
C HIS A 71 2.06 11.66 11.74
N SER A 72 1.43 11.46 10.57
CA SER A 72 0.03 11.81 10.32
C SER A 72 -0.68 10.67 9.58
N PRO A 73 -1.33 9.75 10.29
CA PRO A 73 -1.89 8.54 9.69
C PRO A 73 -3.18 8.78 8.89
N ARG A 74 -3.91 9.87 9.16
CA ARG A 74 -5.09 10.24 8.38
C ARG A 74 -4.67 10.80 7.04
N THR A 75 -5.19 10.21 5.96
CA THR A 75 -4.82 10.58 4.59
C THR A 75 -5.93 10.32 3.58
N VAL A 76 -5.68 10.69 2.32
CA VAL A 76 -6.54 10.38 1.18
C VAL A 76 -5.79 9.45 0.24
N VAL A 77 -6.48 8.42 -0.22
CA VAL A 77 -6.02 7.55 -1.31
C VAL A 77 -6.96 7.67 -2.50
N GLN A 78 -6.42 7.49 -3.69
CA GLN A 78 -7.21 7.32 -4.90
C GLN A 78 -6.98 5.90 -5.45
N SER A 79 -8.06 5.13 -5.52
CA SER A 79 -8.10 3.78 -6.09
C SER A 79 -9.02 3.83 -7.31
N GLY A 80 -8.50 3.51 -8.49
CA GLY A 80 -9.16 3.87 -9.75
C GLY A 80 -9.39 5.38 -9.85
N ASN A 81 -10.62 5.79 -10.10
CA ASN A 81 -11.03 7.20 -10.16
C ASN A 81 -11.72 7.69 -8.87
N ARG A 82 -11.87 6.83 -7.86
CA ARG A 82 -12.53 7.17 -6.59
C ARG A 82 -11.50 7.54 -5.52
N ARG A 83 -11.84 8.52 -4.69
CA ARG A 83 -11.03 8.97 -3.56
C ARG A 83 -11.65 8.54 -2.25
N TYR A 84 -10.80 8.16 -1.31
CA TYR A 84 -11.19 7.63 0.00
C TYR A 84 -10.37 8.29 1.10
N THR A 85 -11.05 8.78 2.14
CA THR A 85 -10.39 9.17 3.39
C THR A 85 -10.07 7.92 4.17
N THR A 86 -8.80 7.73 4.50
CA THR A 86 -8.28 6.53 5.14
C THR A 86 -7.43 6.88 6.35
N THR A 87 -7.27 5.90 7.24
CA THR A 87 -6.28 5.93 8.32
C THR A 87 -5.26 4.83 8.09
N ALA A 88 -3.98 5.19 8.15
CA ALA A 88 -2.87 4.25 8.03
C ALA A 88 -2.68 3.45 9.33
N ARG A 89 -2.61 2.12 9.18
CA ARG A 89 -2.24 1.14 10.20
C ARG A 89 -0.98 0.42 9.73
N PHE A 90 0.03 0.36 10.60
CA PHE A 90 1.30 -0.31 10.30
C PHE A 90 1.19 -1.75 10.79
N LEU A 91 1.40 -2.71 9.89
CA LEU A 91 1.30 -4.12 10.27
C LEU A 91 2.49 -4.53 11.15
N SER A 92 2.24 -5.44 12.07
CA SER A 92 3.29 -6.14 12.80
C SER A 92 4.08 -7.06 11.84
N PRO A 93 5.29 -7.48 12.22
CA PRO A 93 6.02 -8.52 11.49
C PRO A 93 5.15 -9.76 11.25
N GLU A 94 4.45 -10.25 12.27
CA GLU A 94 3.62 -11.45 12.22
C GLU A 94 2.48 -11.30 11.20
N ASP A 95 1.78 -10.16 11.22
CA ASP A 95 0.72 -9.85 10.25
C ASP A 95 1.29 -9.75 8.82
N GLY A 96 2.49 -9.18 8.67
CA GLY A 96 3.20 -9.11 7.39
C GLY A 96 3.59 -10.48 6.84
N GLY A 97 4.02 -11.39 7.72
CA GLY A 97 4.31 -12.78 7.37
C GLY A 97 3.06 -13.54 6.95
N ALA A 98 1.99 -13.43 7.71
CA ALA A 98 0.70 -14.03 7.38
C ALA A 98 0.15 -13.49 6.06
N LEU A 99 0.29 -12.18 5.81
CA LEU A 99 -0.09 -11.54 4.56
C LEU A 99 0.69 -12.13 3.38
N MET A 100 2.02 -12.21 3.46
CA MET A 100 2.83 -12.73 2.35
C MET A 100 2.62 -14.23 2.10
N ALA A 101 2.40 -15.01 3.16
CA ALA A 101 2.04 -16.43 3.04
C ALA A 101 0.73 -16.62 2.25
N ARG A 102 -0.26 -15.74 2.44
CA ARG A 102 -1.52 -15.77 1.67
C ARG A 102 -1.39 -15.14 0.28
N TYR A 103 -0.61 -14.07 0.15
CA TYR A 103 -0.45 -13.32 -1.09
C TYR A 103 0.33 -14.09 -2.15
N ALA A 104 1.40 -14.78 -1.76
CA ALA A 104 2.33 -15.38 -2.71
C ALA A 104 1.72 -16.48 -3.58
N PRO A 105 0.88 -17.42 -3.06
CA PRO A 105 0.20 -18.40 -3.88
C PRO A 105 -0.79 -17.76 -4.88
N ALA A 106 -1.46 -16.68 -4.48
CA ALA A 106 -2.40 -15.96 -5.36
C ALA A 106 -1.68 -15.14 -6.45
N HIS A 107 -0.45 -14.67 -6.17
CA HIS A 107 0.31 -13.82 -7.08
C HIS A 107 1.81 -14.20 -7.17
N PRO A 108 2.17 -15.42 -7.61
CA PRO A 108 3.54 -15.95 -7.45
C PRO A 108 4.62 -15.10 -8.13
N ARG A 109 4.37 -14.64 -9.35
CA ARG A 109 5.31 -13.80 -10.11
C ARG A 109 5.55 -12.45 -9.45
N LEU A 110 4.51 -11.87 -8.86
CA LEU A 110 4.58 -10.55 -8.22
C LEU A 110 5.24 -10.64 -6.86
N ALA A 111 4.88 -11.65 -6.07
CA ALA A 111 5.51 -11.91 -4.78
C ALA A 111 7.02 -12.13 -4.94
N ARG A 112 7.46 -12.94 -5.92
CA ARG A 112 8.88 -13.12 -6.22
C ARG A 112 9.55 -11.82 -6.64
N ARG A 113 8.92 -11.01 -7.50
CA ARG A 113 9.46 -9.72 -7.93
C ARG A 113 9.60 -8.72 -6.77
N LEU A 114 8.60 -8.64 -5.90
CA LEU A 114 8.65 -7.80 -4.71
C LEU A 114 9.79 -8.23 -3.78
N CYS A 115 9.87 -9.53 -3.47
CA CYS A 115 10.91 -10.07 -2.59
C CYS A 115 12.30 -9.82 -3.16
N SER A 116 12.52 -10.13 -4.44
CA SER A 116 13.79 -9.88 -5.13
C SER A 116 14.17 -8.40 -5.14
N PHE A 117 13.21 -7.51 -5.44
CA PHE A 117 13.43 -6.06 -5.41
C PHE A 117 13.85 -5.56 -4.02
N MET A 118 13.37 -6.21 -2.97
CA MET A 118 13.70 -5.87 -1.58
C MET A 118 14.89 -6.66 -1.02
N GLY A 119 15.58 -7.45 -1.85
CA GLY A 119 16.77 -8.22 -1.44
C GLY A 119 16.46 -9.49 -0.63
N PHE A 120 15.23 -10.01 -0.70
CA PHE A 120 14.88 -11.29 -0.09
C PHE A 120 14.96 -12.41 -1.12
N ASP A 121 15.67 -13.48 -0.75
CA ASP A 121 15.66 -14.72 -1.51
C ASP A 121 14.46 -15.60 -1.11
N VAL A 122 13.71 -16.04 -2.12
CA VAL A 122 12.49 -16.85 -1.96
C VAL A 122 12.49 -18.02 -2.95
N ASP A 123 12.59 -19.22 -2.41
CA ASP A 123 12.51 -20.49 -3.14
C ASP A 123 11.12 -20.76 -3.74
N GLY A 124 10.10 -20.00 -3.33
CA GLY A 124 8.71 -20.15 -3.75
C GLY A 124 7.83 -20.85 -2.71
N SER A 125 8.43 -21.35 -1.62
CA SER A 125 7.69 -21.92 -0.49
C SER A 125 6.94 -20.85 0.29
N GLU A 126 5.81 -21.23 0.87
CA GLU A 126 5.05 -20.36 1.78
C GLU A 126 5.91 -19.88 2.96
N ALA A 127 6.76 -20.75 3.50
CA ALA A 127 7.65 -20.43 4.61
C ALA A 127 8.67 -19.33 4.24
N ALA A 128 9.24 -19.37 3.03
CA ALA A 128 10.14 -18.33 2.56
C ALA A 128 9.42 -16.98 2.42
N TYR A 129 8.20 -16.97 1.86
CA TYR A 129 7.40 -15.75 1.76
C TYR A 129 6.96 -15.21 3.12
N ARG A 130 6.60 -16.08 4.07
CA ARG A 130 6.30 -15.68 5.46
C ARG A 130 7.49 -14.98 6.10
N ARG A 131 8.70 -15.56 6.00
CA ARG A 131 9.93 -14.95 6.52
C ARG A 131 10.24 -13.60 5.86
N ALA A 132 10.05 -13.49 4.55
CA ALA A 132 10.17 -12.21 3.85
C ALA A 132 9.15 -11.19 4.40
N GLY A 133 7.89 -11.61 4.56
CA GLY A 133 6.82 -10.78 5.10
C GLY A 133 7.09 -10.22 6.49
N HIS A 134 7.77 -10.96 7.38
CA HIS A 134 8.19 -10.45 8.71
C HIS A 134 9.11 -9.22 8.63
N ARG A 135 9.82 -9.05 7.51
CA ARG A 135 10.82 -8.00 7.32
C ARG A 135 10.33 -6.87 6.41
N ILE A 136 9.23 -7.08 5.69
CA ILE A 136 8.65 -6.07 4.80
C ILE A 136 7.79 -5.10 5.62
N PRO A 137 8.08 -3.79 5.61
CA PRO A 137 7.22 -2.80 6.22
C PRO A 137 5.94 -2.62 5.40
N PHE A 138 4.83 -3.15 5.90
CA PHE A 138 3.50 -2.95 5.31
C PHE A 138 2.70 -1.84 5.99
N VAL A 139 1.82 -1.21 5.23
CA VAL A 139 0.83 -0.25 5.72
C VAL A 139 -0.54 -0.63 5.17
N ARG A 140 -1.50 -0.87 6.05
CA ARG A 140 -2.92 -1.01 5.72
C ARG A 140 -3.60 0.36 5.81
N LEU A 141 -4.30 0.74 4.75
CA LEU A 141 -5.02 2.00 4.61
C LEU A 141 -6.51 1.68 4.68
N GLU A 142 -7.14 2.01 5.81
CA GLU A 142 -8.52 1.63 6.10
C GLU A 142 -9.43 2.83 5.93
N THR A 143 -10.53 2.68 5.19
CA THR A 143 -11.54 3.73 5.11
C THR A 143 -12.07 4.04 6.50
N SER A 144 -12.14 5.32 6.84
CA SER A 144 -12.93 5.70 8.02
C SER A 144 -14.39 5.32 7.77
N PRO A 145 -15.12 4.78 8.76
CA PRO A 145 -16.55 4.59 8.62
C PRO A 145 -17.15 5.93 8.18
N GLY A 146 -17.81 5.93 7.03
CA GLY A 146 -18.43 7.13 6.51
C GLY A 146 -19.46 7.61 7.53
N ARG A 147 -19.32 8.85 8.02
CA ARG A 147 -20.52 9.55 8.46
C ARG A 147 -21.41 9.64 7.22
N PRO A 148 -22.66 9.13 7.24
CA PRO A 148 -23.55 9.31 6.12
C PRO A 148 -23.61 10.82 5.83
N ARG A 149 -23.41 11.19 4.56
CA ARG A 149 -23.76 12.53 4.11
C ARG A 149 -25.27 12.60 4.26
N GLY A 150 -25.74 13.41 5.20
CA GLY A 150 -27.15 13.83 5.25
C GLY A 150 -27.50 14.66 4.03
#